data_AF-A0A4R0ELC2-F1
#
_entry.id   AF-A0A4R0ELC2-F1
#
_cell.length_a   1.000
_cell.length_b   1.000
_cell.length_c   1.000
_cell.angle_alpha   90.00
_cell.angle_beta   90.00
_cell.angle_gamma   90.00
#
_symmetry.space_group_name_H-M   'P 1'
#
loop_
_entity.id
_entity.type
_entity.pdbx_description
1 polymer ?
#
loop_
_entity_poly.entity_id
_entity_poly.type
_entity_poly.pdbx_seq_one_letter_code
_entity_poly.pdbx_strand_id
1 'polypeptide(L)'
;MSNIKIYGSSFVFFIFTIALILLAFFSRSEILEQNINILIVLFGLSFGWLIGIIVSPYNSNESIIFTQYTKAFTAFFSGYTIGKLDQITDEVFSPEFIFDPTNGFRLLIFISSFIISMIITFVFRQYL
;
A
#
# COMPACT_ATOMS: atom_id res chain seq x y z
N MET A 1 24.59 -14.75 -8.71
CA MET A 1 23.57 -15.04 -7.67
C MET A 1 22.43 -14.00 -7.58
N SER A 2 22.50 -12.83 -8.26
CA SER A 2 21.45 -11.78 -8.16
C SER A 2 20.11 -12.17 -8.82
N ASN A 3 20.13 -12.76 -10.02
CA ASN A 3 18.93 -12.96 -10.83
C ASN A 3 17.87 -13.89 -10.19
N ILE A 4 18.30 -14.94 -9.47
CA ILE A 4 17.37 -15.90 -8.85
C ILE A 4 16.49 -15.26 -7.77
N LYS A 5 17.02 -14.30 -7.01
CA LYS A 5 16.26 -13.62 -5.95
C LYS A 5 15.21 -12.68 -6.52
N ILE A 6 15.53 -12.00 -7.62
CA ILE A 6 14.60 -11.10 -8.33
C ILE A 6 13.46 -11.91 -8.95
N TYR A 7 13.77 -13.01 -9.65
CA TYR A 7 12.74 -13.87 -10.22
C TYR A 7 11.85 -14.52 -9.16
N GLY A 8 12.44 -15.02 -8.07
CA GLY A 8 11.67 -15.59 -6.95
C GLY A 8 10.73 -14.57 -6.33
N SER A 9 11.20 -13.36 -6.06
CA SER A 9 10.39 -12.31 -5.44
C SER A 9 9.29 -11.80 -6.36
N SER A 10 9.57 -11.71 -7.66
CA SER A 10 8.59 -11.35 -8.68
C SER A 10 7.47 -12.38 -8.77
N PHE A 11 7.83 -13.66 -8.77
CA PHE A 11 6.86 -14.76 -8.81
C PHE A 11 5.94 -14.74 -7.59
N VAL A 12 6.52 -14.57 -6.39
CA VAL A 12 5.77 -14.41 -5.15
C VAL A 12 4.82 -13.21 -5.24
N PHE A 13 5.31 -12.05 -5.67
CA PHE A 13 4.50 -10.84 -5.86
C PHE A 13 3.29 -11.08 -6.79
N PHE A 14 3.49 -11.75 -7.93
CA PHE A 14 2.41 -12.08 -8.85
C PHE A 14 1.36 -12.99 -8.21
N ILE A 15 1.80 -14.06 -7.52
CA ILE A 15 0.88 -14.99 -6.83
C ILE A 15 0.05 -14.25 -5.80
N PHE A 16 0.69 -13.47 -4.93
CA PHE A 16 -0.01 -12.75 -3.87
C PHE A 16 -0.96 -11.69 -4.45
N THR A 17 -0.55 -10.97 -5.49
CA THR A 17 -1.41 -9.97 -6.13
C THR A 17 -2.63 -10.61 -6.78
N ILE A 18 -2.44 -11.73 -7.49
CA ILE A 18 -3.55 -12.51 -8.06
C ILE A 18 -4.48 -13.01 -6.95
N ALA A 19 -3.93 -13.55 -5.86
CA ALA A 19 -4.73 -14.00 -4.71
C ALA A 19 -5.58 -12.87 -4.12
N LEU A 20 -5.02 -11.66 -3.95
CA LEU A 20 -5.78 -10.50 -3.46
C LEU A 20 -6.88 -10.07 -4.43
N ILE A 21 -6.59 -10.04 -5.74
CA ILE A 21 -7.60 -9.73 -6.77
C ILE A 21 -8.73 -10.76 -6.73
N LEU A 22 -8.40 -12.05 -6.67
CA LEU A 22 -9.39 -13.12 -6.56
C LEU A 22 -10.23 -12.98 -5.29
N LEU A 23 -9.62 -12.66 -4.14
CA LEU A 23 -10.36 -12.40 -2.91
C LEU A 23 -11.31 -11.20 -3.04
N ALA A 24 -10.90 -10.14 -3.74
CA ALA A 24 -11.78 -8.99 -4.00
C ALA A 24 -12.99 -9.36 -4.89
N PHE A 25 -12.81 -10.26 -5.86
CA PHE A 25 -13.89 -10.74 -6.74
C PHE A 25 -14.79 -11.80 -6.10
N PHE A 26 -14.22 -12.72 -5.33
CA PHE A 26 -14.95 -13.81 -4.67
C PHE A 26 -15.60 -13.40 -3.36
N SER A 27 -15.37 -12.17 -2.89
CA SER A 27 -16.17 -11.60 -1.82
C SER A 27 -17.64 -11.60 -2.24
N ARG A 28 -18.50 -12.21 -1.40
CA ARG A 28 -19.93 -12.43 -1.66
C ARG A 28 -20.70 -11.12 -1.47
N SER A 29 -20.36 -10.12 -2.28
CA SER A 29 -20.83 -8.75 -2.20
C SER A 29 -21.47 -8.31 -3.52
N GLU A 30 -22.25 -7.23 -3.48
CA GLU A 30 -22.80 -6.61 -4.68
C GLU A 30 -21.68 -6.14 -5.64
N ILE A 31 -22.02 -5.95 -6.92
CA ILE A 31 -21.08 -5.51 -7.98
C ILE A 31 -20.36 -4.22 -7.59
N LEU A 32 -21.08 -3.29 -6.94
CA LEU A 32 -20.51 -2.03 -6.48
C LEU A 32 -19.42 -2.25 -5.42
N GLU A 33 -19.66 -3.15 -4.47
CA GLU A 33 -18.69 -3.47 -3.42
C GLU A 33 -17.45 -4.18 -3.97
N GLN A 34 -17.61 -5.04 -4.98
CA GLN A 34 -16.49 -5.67 -5.67
C GLN A 34 -15.60 -4.62 -6.36
N ASN A 35 -16.22 -3.66 -7.05
CA ASN A 35 -15.48 -2.56 -7.69
C ASN A 35 -14.72 -1.71 -6.66
N ILE A 36 -15.32 -1.44 -5.51
CA ILE A 36 -14.66 -0.72 -4.41
C ILE A 36 -13.48 -1.53 -3.87
N ASN A 37 -13.64 -2.83 -3.65
CA ASN A 37 -12.57 -3.70 -3.16
C ASN A 37 -11.38 -3.74 -4.15
N ILE A 38 -11.64 -3.80 -5.45
CA ILE A 38 -10.61 -3.74 -6.49
C ILE A 38 -9.90 -2.39 -6.47
N LEU A 39 -10.64 -1.28 -6.36
CA LEU A 39 -10.05 0.05 -6.24
C LEU A 39 -9.15 0.16 -5.00
N ILE A 40 -9.54 -0.47 -3.89
CA ILE A 40 -8.73 -0.50 -2.67
C ILE A 40 -7.44 -1.29 -2.88
N VAL A 41 -7.49 -2.43 -3.58
CA VAL A 41 -6.28 -3.19 -3.96
C VAL A 41 -5.36 -2.33 -4.84
N LEU A 42 -5.91 -1.70 -5.88
CA LEU A 42 -5.14 -0.85 -6.79
C LEU A 42 -4.52 0.33 -6.04
N PHE A 43 -5.29 0.97 -5.15
CA PHE A 43 -4.81 2.07 -4.34
C PHE A 43 -3.69 1.62 -3.39
N GLY A 44 -3.85 0.48 -2.71
CA GLY A 44 -2.80 -0.09 -1.87
C GLY A 44 -1.53 -0.42 -2.66
N LEU A 45 -1.65 -1.05 -3.83
CA LEU A 45 -0.51 -1.33 -4.71
C LEU A 45 0.21 -0.04 -5.15
N SER A 46 -0.53 0.95 -5.66
CA SER A 46 0.05 2.22 -6.11
C SER A 46 0.71 2.99 -4.97
N PHE A 47 0.07 3.02 -3.80
CA PHE A 47 0.60 3.71 -2.63
C PHE A 47 1.84 3.01 -2.08
N GLY A 48 1.81 1.68 -1.99
CA GLY A 48 2.96 0.87 -1.57
C GLY A 48 4.15 1.00 -2.51
N TRP A 49 3.89 1.09 -3.82
CA TRP A 49 4.94 1.31 -4.81
C TRP A 49 5.60 2.68 -4.64
N LEU A 50 4.78 3.73 -4.50
CA LEU A 50 5.23 5.10 -4.29
C LEU A 50 6.08 5.21 -3.02
N ILE A 51 5.62 4.65 -1.89
CA ILE A 51 6.37 4.66 -0.63
C ILE A 51 7.64 3.80 -0.76
N GLY A 52 7.58 2.64 -1.42
CA GLY A 52 8.74 1.80 -1.68
C GLY A 52 9.85 2.54 -2.45
N ILE A 53 9.49 3.33 -3.46
CA ILE A 53 10.41 4.18 -4.22
C ILE A 53 11.11 5.19 -3.30
N ILE A 54 10.34 5.88 -2.46
CA ILE A 54 10.86 6.91 -1.55
C ILE A 54 11.83 6.32 -0.53
N VAL A 55 11.50 5.14 0.02
CA VAL A 55 12.29 4.49 1.08
C VAL A 55 13.55 3.80 0.55
N SER A 56 13.58 3.41 -0.73
CA SER A 56 14.74 2.79 -1.38
C SER A 56 15.28 3.63 -2.55
N PRO A 57 15.99 4.75 -2.30
CA PRO A 57 16.63 5.50 -3.37
C PRO A 57 17.83 4.72 -3.95
N TYR A 58 18.08 4.82 -5.26
CA TYR A 58 19.24 4.18 -5.90
C TYR A 58 20.55 4.88 -5.54
N ASN A 59 20.52 6.22 -5.43
CA ASN A 59 21.69 7.06 -5.23
C ASN A 59 21.44 8.16 -4.18
N SER A 60 22.53 8.69 -3.59
CA SER A 60 22.48 9.77 -2.61
C SER A 60 21.80 11.05 -3.13
N ASN A 61 21.93 11.37 -4.42
CA ASN A 61 21.20 12.48 -5.03
C ASN A 61 19.67 12.26 -5.06
N GLU A 62 19.22 11.03 -5.34
CA GLU A 62 17.79 10.70 -5.35
C GLU A 62 17.21 10.80 -3.93
N SER A 63 17.97 10.37 -2.92
CA SER A 63 17.61 10.52 -1.50
C SER A 63 17.39 11.98 -1.09
N ILE A 64 18.24 12.91 -1.54
CA ILE A 64 18.09 14.34 -1.24
C ILE A 64 16.80 14.90 -1.84
N ILE A 65 16.52 14.57 -3.10
CA ILE A 65 15.32 15.03 -3.81
C ILE A 65 14.06 14.48 -3.15
N PHE A 66 14.00 13.19 -2.84
CA PHE A 66 12.86 12.59 -2.16
C PHE A 66 12.66 13.11 -0.74
N THR A 67 13.75 13.38 -0.02
CA THR A 67 13.66 14.02 1.30
C THR A 67 13.04 15.42 1.19
N GLN A 68 13.38 16.17 0.15
CA GLN A 68 12.81 17.50 -0.08
C GLN A 68 11.31 17.44 -0.41
N TYR A 69 10.89 16.53 -1.30
CA TYR A 69 9.47 16.33 -1.60
C TYR A 69 8.69 15.82 -0.39
N THR A 70 9.24 14.86 0.36
CA THR A 70 8.60 14.31 1.56
C THR A 70 8.43 15.39 2.62
N LYS A 71 9.42 16.27 2.82
CA LYS A 71 9.31 17.43 3.72
C LYS A 71 8.21 18.41 3.28
N ALA A 72 8.14 18.73 1.99
CA ALA A 72 7.09 19.62 1.47
C ALA A 72 5.70 19.00 1.64
N PHE A 73 5.57 17.70 1.33
CA PHE A 73 4.31 16.97 1.47
C PHE A 73 3.89 16.85 2.92
N THR A 74 4.80 16.46 3.83
CA THR A 74 4.53 16.39 5.26
C THR A 74 4.25 17.76 5.88
N ALA A 75 4.90 18.84 5.45
CA ALA A 75 4.56 20.19 5.91
C ALA A 75 3.16 20.63 5.47
N PHE A 76 2.77 20.32 4.23
CA PHE A 76 1.44 20.65 3.71
C PHE A 76 0.33 19.81 4.38
N PHE A 77 0.56 18.51 4.53
CA PHE A 77 -0.40 17.61 5.19
C PHE A 77 -0.43 17.81 6.70
N SER A 78 0.68 18.05 7.38
CA SER A 78 0.66 18.31 8.83
C SER A 78 -0.20 19.52 9.18
N GLY A 79 -0.15 20.60 8.38
CA GLY A 79 -0.96 21.80 8.63
C GLY A 79 -2.48 21.59 8.51
N TYR A 80 -2.94 20.76 7.58
CA TYR A 80 -4.38 20.54 7.34
C TYR A 80 -4.92 19.28 8.03
N THR A 81 -4.10 18.24 8.11
CA THR A 81 -4.52 16.89 8.48
C THR A 81 -4.40 16.65 9.99
N ILE A 82 -3.51 17.34 10.72
CA ILE A 82 -3.38 17.17 12.19
C ILE A 82 -4.71 17.44 12.92
N GLY A 83 -5.49 18.44 12.50
CA GLY A 83 -6.77 18.75 13.15
C GLY A 83 -7.91 17.78 12.84
N LYS A 84 -7.79 16.96 11.79
CA LYS A 84 -8.80 15.96 11.40
C LYS A 84 -8.34 14.53 11.64
N LEU A 85 -7.05 14.31 11.89
CA LEU A 85 -6.49 13.01 12.15
C LEU A 85 -7.11 12.39 13.39
N ASP A 86 -7.29 13.13 14.48
CA ASP A 86 -7.91 12.59 15.71
C ASP A 86 -9.28 11.95 15.44
N GLN A 87 -10.18 12.66 14.73
CA GLN A 87 -11.50 12.11 14.38
C GLN A 87 -11.42 10.91 13.43
N ILE A 88 -10.55 10.97 12.43
CA ILE A 88 -10.40 9.88 11.46
C ILE A 88 -9.77 8.65 12.14
N THR A 89 -8.79 8.84 13.02
CA THR A 89 -8.17 7.74 13.76
C THR A 89 -9.16 7.13 14.73
N ASP A 90 -9.92 7.94 15.46
CA ASP A 90 -10.91 7.41 16.41
C ASP A 90 -12.00 6.60 15.69
N GLU A 91 -12.47 7.05 14.52
CA GLU A 91 -13.45 6.31 13.72
C GLU A 91 -12.87 5.05 13.08
N VAL A 92 -11.70 5.13 12.44
CA VAL A 92 -11.07 4.01 11.73
C VAL A 92 -10.56 2.93 12.70
N PHE A 93 -10.08 3.34 13.88
CA PHE A 93 -9.63 2.43 14.93
C PHE A 93 -10.73 2.06 15.93
N SER A 94 -11.97 2.50 15.70
CA SER A 94 -13.09 2.05 16.51
C SER A 94 -13.29 0.53 16.34
N PRO A 95 -13.53 -0.22 17.42
CA PRO A 95 -13.85 -1.65 17.35
C PRO A 95 -15.02 -1.92 16.40
N GLU A 96 -16.03 -1.05 16.41
CA GLU A 96 -17.22 -1.18 15.56
C GLU A 96 -16.88 -1.12 14.06
N PHE A 97 -15.94 -0.26 13.67
CA PHE A 97 -15.48 -0.18 12.28
C PHE A 97 -14.58 -1.34 11.88
N ILE A 98 -13.64 -1.75 12.74
CA ILE A 98 -12.68 -2.83 12.43
C ILE A 98 -13.36 -4.20 12.42
N PHE A 99 -14.27 -4.45 13.37
CA PHE A 99 -14.95 -5.74 13.50
C PHE A 99 -16.14 -5.90 12.54
N ASP A 100 -16.53 -4.84 11.81
CA ASP A 100 -17.40 -4.98 10.65
C ASP A 100 -16.69 -5.81 9.56
N PRO A 101 -17.26 -6.95 9.11
CA PRO A 101 -16.59 -7.84 8.16
C PRO A 101 -16.18 -7.17 6.85
N THR A 102 -16.97 -6.20 6.37
CA THR A 102 -16.73 -5.50 5.11
C THR A 102 -15.59 -4.50 5.25
N ASN A 103 -15.63 -3.66 6.29
CA ASN A 103 -14.59 -2.67 6.54
C ASN A 103 -13.27 -3.31 6.97
N GLY A 104 -13.33 -4.34 7.82
CA GLY A 104 -12.17 -5.13 8.21
C GLY A 104 -11.49 -5.80 7.00
N PHE A 105 -12.27 -6.40 6.09
CA PHE A 105 -11.73 -6.95 4.84
C PHE A 105 -11.03 -5.87 3.99
N ARG A 106 -11.67 -4.72 3.82
CA ARG A 106 -11.13 -3.59 3.05
C ARG A 106 -9.83 -3.04 3.63
N LEU A 107 -9.75 -2.94 4.95
CA LEU A 107 -8.54 -2.47 5.64
C LEU A 107 -7.40 -3.49 5.48
N LEU A 108 -7.69 -4.79 5.64
CA LEU A 108 -6.71 -5.85 5.48
C LEU A 108 -6.22 -5.99 4.03
N ILE A 109 -7.11 -5.87 3.04
CA ILE A 109 -6.74 -6.00 1.64
C ILE A 109 -5.90 -4.80 1.18
N PHE A 110 -6.19 -3.60 1.70
CA PHE A 110 -5.37 -2.40 1.51
C PHE A 110 -3.96 -2.60 2.10
N ILE A 111 -3.86 -2.97 3.38
CA ILE A 111 -2.57 -3.14 4.05
C ILE A 111 -1.74 -4.23 3.36
N SER A 112 -2.37 -5.33 2.98
CA SER A 112 -1.68 -6.44 2.31
C SER A 112 -1.11 -6.00 0.95
N SER A 113 -1.93 -5.37 0.11
CA SER A 113 -1.50 -4.88 -1.21
C SER A 113 -0.41 -3.80 -1.09
N PHE A 114 -0.54 -2.90 -0.13
CA PHE A 114 0.48 -1.89 0.20
C PHE A 114 1.83 -2.52 0.56
N ILE A 115 1.84 -3.44 1.52
CA ILE A 115 3.08 -4.08 1.99
C ILE A 115 3.75 -4.88 0.86
N ILE A 116 2.97 -5.67 0.12
CA ILE A 116 3.50 -6.48 -0.98
C ILE A 116 4.16 -5.61 -2.06
N SER A 117 3.51 -4.50 -2.43
CA SER A 117 4.04 -3.54 -3.40
C SER A 117 5.29 -2.81 -2.90
N MET A 118 5.32 -2.45 -1.62
CA MET A 118 6.49 -1.83 -1.01
C MET A 118 7.69 -2.79 -0.98
N ILE A 119 7.48 -4.04 -0.57
CA ILE A 119 8.52 -5.06 -0.50
C ILE A 119 9.11 -5.35 -1.89
N ILE A 120 8.27 -5.54 -2.91
CA ILE A 120 8.79 -5.87 -4.24
C ILE A 120 9.64 -4.73 -4.79
N THR A 121 9.22 -3.49 -4.54
CA THR A 121 9.97 -2.29 -4.94
C THR A 121 11.32 -2.23 -4.25
N PHE A 122 11.34 -2.44 -2.94
CA PHE A 122 12.57 -2.49 -2.16
C PHE A 122 13.53 -3.57 -2.67
N VAL A 123 13.04 -4.79 -2.90
CA VAL A 123 13.85 -5.89 -3.43
C VAL A 123 14.40 -5.54 -4.80
N PHE A 124 13.57 -5.08 -5.73
CA PHE A 124 14.03 -4.73 -7.08
C PHE A 124 15.11 -3.65 -7.04
N ARG A 125 14.96 -2.62 -6.20
CA ARG A 125 15.90 -1.52 -6.10
C ARG A 125 17.19 -1.88 -5.36
N GLN A 126 17.16 -2.87 -4.47
CA GLN A 126 18.36 -3.32 -3.74
C GLN A 126 19.24 -4.25 -4.57
N TYR A 127 18.66 -5.04 -5.48
CA TYR A 127 19.37 -6.09 -6.23
C TYR A 127 19.70 -5.73 -7.69
N LEU A 128 19.16 -4.61 -8.20
CA LEU A 128 19.56 -3.96 -9.45
C LEU A 128 20.62 -2.90 -9.18
#